data_AF-A0A7X9QTN9-F1
#
_entry.id   AF-A0A7X9QTN9-F1
#
_cell.length_a   1.000
_cell.length_b   1.000
_cell.length_c   1.000
_cell.angle_alpha   90.00
_cell.angle_beta   90.00
_cell.angle_gamma   90.00
#
_symmetry.space_group_name_H-M   'P 1'
#
loop_
_entity.id
_entity.type
_entity.pdbx_description
1 polymer ?
#
loop_
_entity_poly.entity_id
_entity_poly.type
_entity_poly.pdbx_seq_one_letter_code
_entity_poly.pdbx_strand_id
1 'polypeptide(L)'
;MGNIYAKQDLTSQELQLLASEMDRRKKSTATTWILWFFLGNLGAHRYYLGKVGTGVAMTITLGCLGLWTLVDIFLINGMINKKNSEIESGIISELNLMSNARKKDA
;
A
#
# COMPACT_ATOMS: atom_id res chain seq x y z
N MET A 1 -5.47 -9.58 13.09
CA MET A 1 -6.74 -9.04 13.60
C MET A 1 -6.46 -7.93 14.63
N GLY A 2 -5.88 -6.80 14.22
CA GLY A 2 -5.47 -5.72 15.13
C GLY A 2 -6.00 -4.30 14.80
N ASN A 3 -6.69 -4.12 13.67
CA ASN A 3 -7.10 -2.79 13.18
C ASN A 3 -8.55 -2.37 13.55
N ILE A 4 -9.34 -3.22 14.22
CA ILE A 4 -10.73 -2.88 14.58
C ILE A 4 -10.78 -2.01 15.84
N TYR A 5 -9.94 -2.31 16.85
CA TYR A 5 -9.90 -1.59 18.12
C TYR A 5 -9.45 -0.13 17.96
N ALA A 6 -8.50 0.13 17.06
CA ALA A 6 -7.96 1.47 16.88
C ALA A 6 -8.86 2.40 16.03
N LYS A 7 -9.86 1.85 15.32
CA LYS A 7 -10.92 2.63 14.66
C LYS A 7 -12.02 3.08 15.64
N GLN A 8 -12.13 2.41 16.78
CA GLN A 8 -13.26 2.55 17.71
C GLN A 8 -13.14 3.77 18.63
N ASP A 9 -11.91 4.26 18.86
CA ASP A 9 -11.60 5.44 19.67
C ASP A 9 -11.56 6.76 18.88
N LEU A 10 -11.66 6.71 17.54
CA LEU A 10 -11.54 7.89 16.67
C LEU A 10 -12.88 8.62 16.51
N THR A 11 -12.88 9.95 16.66
CA THR A 11 -14.07 10.76 16.38
C THR A 11 -14.42 10.76 14.89
N SER A 12 -15.67 11.07 14.53
CA SER A 12 -16.12 11.08 13.12
C SER A 12 -15.28 12.01 12.23
N GLN A 13 -14.75 13.08 12.80
CA GLN A 13 -13.84 14.01 12.11
C GLN A 13 -12.46 13.39 11.83
N GLU A 14 -11.91 12.63 12.77
CA GLU A 14 -10.63 11.92 12.61
C GLU A 14 -10.75 10.77 11.61
N LEU A 15 -11.89 10.07 11.59
CA LEU A 15 -12.19 9.04 10.59
C LEU A 15 -12.27 9.62 9.17
N GLN A 16 -12.87 10.81 9.00
CA GLN A 16 -12.91 11.48 7.71
C GLN A 16 -11.53 11.96 7.25
N LEU A 17 -10.70 12.45 8.18
CA LEU A 17 -9.33 12.85 7.89
C LEU A 17 -8.44 11.66 7.54
N LEU A 18 -8.60 10.54 8.27
CA LEU A 18 -7.96 9.26 7.95
C LEU A 18 -8.37 8.76 6.57
N ALA A 19 -9.67 8.77 6.27
CA ALA A 19 -10.17 8.36 4.96
C ALA A 19 -9.60 9.24 3.84
N SER A 20 -9.53 10.56 4.05
CA SER A 20 -8.96 11.51 3.08
C SER A 20 -7.45 11.30 2.89
N GLU A 21 -6.68 11.05 3.94
CA GLU A 21 -5.24 10.79 3.84
C GLU A 21 -4.96 9.41 3.24
N MET A 22 -5.78 8.41 3.59
CA MET A 22 -5.74 7.10 2.95
C MET A 22 -5.99 7.20 1.44
N ASP A 23 -7.03 7.91 1.00
CA ASP A 23 -7.31 8.09 -0.43
C ASP A 23 -6.19 8.85 -1.14
N ARG A 24 -5.61 9.86 -0.50
CA ARG A 24 -4.48 10.63 -1.06
C ARG A 24 -3.20 9.80 -1.19
N ARG A 25 -2.96 8.87 -0.27
CA ARG A 25 -1.73 8.05 -0.21
C ARG A 25 -1.86 6.69 -0.89
N LYS A 26 -3.09 6.25 -1.18
CA LYS A 26 -3.38 4.96 -1.81
C LYS A 26 -2.67 4.88 -3.15
N LYS A 27 -1.93 3.79 -3.35
CA LYS A 27 -1.41 3.47 -4.69
C LYS A 27 -2.55 2.94 -5.53
N SER A 28 -2.75 3.55 -6.70
CA SER A 28 -3.78 3.11 -7.64
C SER A 28 -3.48 1.71 -8.15
N THR A 29 -4.38 0.78 -7.83
CA THR A 29 -4.39 -0.59 -8.37
C THR A 29 -4.43 -0.54 -9.89
N ALA A 30 -5.28 0.32 -10.47
CA ALA A 30 -5.41 0.47 -11.91
C ALA A 30 -4.08 0.88 -12.57
N THR A 31 -3.37 1.87 -12.01
CA THR A 31 -2.05 2.28 -12.53
C THR A 31 -1.03 1.14 -12.46
N THR A 32 -1.07 0.35 -11.38
CA THR A 32 -0.19 -0.82 -11.19
C THR A 32 -0.45 -1.89 -12.26
N TRP A 33 -1.72 -2.15 -12.57
CA TRP A 33 -2.13 -3.09 -13.63
C TRP A 33 -1.78 -2.60 -15.04
N ILE A 34 -1.92 -1.30 -15.30
CA ILE A 34 -1.52 -0.69 -16.58
C ILE A 34 0.00 -0.82 -16.79
N LEU A 35 0.79 -0.53 -15.74
CA LEU A 35 2.25 -0.71 -15.77
C LEU A 35 2.64 -2.18 -15.97
N TRP A 36 1.91 -3.10 -15.34
CA TRP A 36 2.12 -4.53 -15.52
C TRP A 36 1.79 -5.00 -16.94
N PHE A 37 0.75 -4.48 -17.59
CA PHE A 37 0.40 -4.87 -18.95
C PHE A 37 1.43 -4.39 -19.99
N PHE A 38 1.89 -3.14 -19.90
CA PHE A 38 2.83 -2.56 -20.87
C PHE A 38 4.30 -2.90 -20.57
N LEU A 39 4.71 -2.93 -19.30
CA LEU A 39 6.10 -3.11 -18.86
C LEU A 39 6.27 -4.30 -17.90
N GLY A 40 5.33 -5.25 -17.88
CA GLY A 40 5.35 -6.42 -16.98
C GLY A 40 6.60 -7.27 -17.11
N ASN A 41 7.08 -7.50 -18.33
CA ASN A 41 8.32 -8.26 -18.58
C ASN A 41 9.58 -7.54 -18.06
N LEU A 42 9.55 -6.22 -17.91
CA LEU A 42 10.66 -5.43 -17.36
C LEU A 42 10.55 -5.25 -15.83
N GLY A 43 9.39 -5.57 -15.24
CA GLY A 43 9.13 -5.46 -13.80
C GLY A 43 8.76 -4.05 -13.32
N ALA A 44 8.33 -3.14 -14.19
CA ALA A 44 8.03 -1.73 -13.85
C ALA A 44 7.04 -1.55 -12.69
N HIS A 45 6.02 -2.40 -12.61
CA HIS A 45 5.02 -2.40 -11.54
C HIS A 45 5.65 -2.66 -10.15
N ARG A 46 6.74 -3.41 -10.07
CA ARG A 46 7.45 -3.66 -8.80
C ARG A 46 8.26 -2.46 -8.34
N TYR A 47 8.87 -1.72 -9.27
CA TYR A 47 9.51 -0.45 -8.97
C TYR A 47 8.48 0.58 -8.45
N TYR A 48 7.29 0.63 -9.07
CA TYR A 48 6.19 1.51 -8.63
C TYR A 48 5.67 1.18 -7.22
N LEU A 49 5.62 -0.11 -6.86
CA LEU A 49 5.23 -0.58 -5.53
C LEU A 49 6.35 -0.44 -4.47
N GLY A 50 7.52 0.10 -4.83
CA GLY A 50 8.67 0.28 -3.94
C GLY A 50 9.47 -1.00 -3.69
N LYS A 51 9.24 -2.07 -4.47
CA LYS A 51 9.97 -3.34 -4.38
C LYS A 51 11.08 -3.42 -5.42
N VAL A 52 12.06 -2.51 -5.28
CA VAL A 52 13.18 -2.37 -6.21
C VAL A 52 14.01 -3.66 -6.31
N GLY A 53 14.35 -4.31 -5.20
CA GLY A 53 15.19 -5.52 -5.22
C GLY A 53 14.60 -6.67 -6.04
N THR A 54 13.30 -6.94 -5.87
CA THR A 54 12.61 -7.96 -6.65
C THR A 54 12.22 -7.51 -8.06
N GLY A 55 12.21 -6.20 -8.33
CA GLY A 55 12.13 -5.64 -9.68
C GLY A 55 13.42 -5.87 -10.45
N VAL A 56 14.58 -5.56 -9.84
CA VAL A 56 15.91 -5.76 -10.43
C VAL A 56 16.17 -7.24 -10.72
N ALA A 57 15.81 -8.15 -9.82
CA ALA A 57 15.91 -9.59 -10.08
C ALA A 57 15.09 -10.03 -11.30
N MET A 58 13.92 -9.41 -11.52
CA MET A 58 13.04 -9.68 -12.67
C MET A 58 13.62 -9.11 -13.98
N THR A 59 14.25 -7.93 -13.90
CA THR A 59 14.92 -7.29 -15.06
C THR A 59 16.20 -8.03 -15.47
N ILE A 60 16.99 -8.51 -14.51
CA ILE A 60 18.20 -9.32 -14.76
C ILE A 60 17.84 -10.68 -15.36
N THR A 61 16.71 -11.25 -14.98
CA THR A 61 16.20 -12.52 -15.55
C THR A 61 15.41 -12.32 -16.85
N LEU A 62 15.34 -11.08 -17.39
CA LEU A 62 14.58 -10.72 -18.59
C LEU A 62 13.11 -11.20 -18.56
N GLY A 63 12.54 -11.35 -17.37
CA GLY A 63 11.18 -11.86 -17.18
C GLY A 63 10.97 -13.31 -17.64
N CYS A 64 12.01 -14.14 -17.83
CA CYS A 64 11.95 -15.58 -18.17
C CYS A 64 10.82 -16.00 -19.14
N LEU A 65 10.53 -15.23 -20.21
CA LEU A 65 9.44 -15.48 -21.18
C LEU A 65 8.00 -15.31 -20.65
N GLY A 66 7.75 -14.46 -19.65
CA GLY A 66 6.40 -14.13 -19.18
C GLY A 66 5.84 -15.06 -18.09
N LEU A 67 6.60 -16.10 -17.68
CA LEU A 67 6.27 -16.88 -16.47
C LEU A 67 6.30 -16.01 -15.21
N TRP A 68 7.23 -15.07 -15.17
CA TRP A 68 7.38 -14.10 -14.09
C TRP A 68 6.16 -13.18 -13.98
N THR A 69 5.61 -12.73 -15.12
CA THR A 69 4.39 -11.91 -15.15
C THR A 69 3.15 -12.67 -14.70
N LEU A 70 3.04 -13.97 -15.00
CA LEU A 70 1.95 -14.85 -14.55
C LEU A 70 1.92 -14.99 -13.03
N VAL A 71 3.08 -15.25 -12.42
CA VAL A 71 3.23 -15.35 -10.96
C VAL A 71 2.88 -14.00 -10.30
N ASP A 72 3.22 -12.89 -10.96
CA ASP A 72 2.92 -11.56 -10.43
C ASP A 72 1.42 -11.23 -10.36
N ILE A 73 0.56 -11.80 -11.20
CA ILE A 73 -0.90 -11.61 -11.11
C ILE A 73 -1.42 -12.01 -9.72
N PHE A 74 -0.91 -13.10 -9.18
CA PHE A 74 -1.28 -13.58 -7.85
C PHE A 74 -0.62 -12.76 -6.73
N LEU A 75 0.63 -12.31 -6.92
CA LEU A 75 1.34 -11.54 -5.90
C LEU A 75 0.92 -10.07 -5.83
N ILE A 76 0.49 -9.44 -6.93
CA ILE A 76 0.18 -8.00 -6.98
C ILE A 76 -0.92 -7.65 -5.98
N ASN A 77 -1.97 -8.49 -5.89
CA ASN A 77 -3.09 -8.28 -4.98
C ASN A 77 -2.63 -8.30 -3.52
N GLY A 78 -1.78 -9.26 -3.16
CA GLY A 78 -1.18 -9.34 -1.83
C GLY A 78 -0.28 -8.14 -1.52
N MET A 79 0.50 -7.67 -2.49
CA MET A 79 1.39 -6.52 -2.31
C MET A 79 0.62 -5.20 -2.13
N ILE A 80 -0.42 -4.98 -2.92
CA ILE A 80 -1.29 -3.81 -2.80
C ILE A 80 -1.99 -3.80 -1.44
N ASN A 81 -2.55 -4.94 -1.02
CA ASN A 81 -3.20 -5.06 0.27
C ASN A 81 -2.24 -4.84 1.43
N LYS A 82 -1.02 -5.38 1.35
CA LYS A 82 0.02 -5.17 2.37
C LYS A 82 0.43 -3.70 2.45
N LYS A 83 0.64 -3.03 1.32
CA LYS A 83 1.02 -1.61 1.30
C LYS A 83 -0.11 -0.70 1.80
N ASN A 84 -1.35 -0.97 1.42
CA ASN A 84 -2.51 -0.23 1.92
C ASN A 84 -2.71 -0.43 3.43
N SER A 85 -2.50 -1.66 3.93
CA SER A 85 -2.58 -1.96 5.36
C SER A 85 -1.47 -1.28 6.17
N GLU A 86 -0.23 -1.23 5.64
CA GLU A 86 0.88 -0.49 6.24
C GLU A 86 0.58 1.01 6.36
N ILE A 87 0.01 1.62 5.31
CA ILE A 87 -0.40 3.03 5.31
C ILE A 87 -1.50 3.26 6.34
N GLU A 88 -2.51 2.41 6.37
CA GLU A 88 -3.64 2.51 7.30
C GLU A 88 -3.17 2.45 8.76
N SER A 89 -2.34 1.47 9.12
CA SER A 89 -1.83 1.35 10.49
C SER A 89 -0.95 2.54 10.90
N GLY A 90 -0.18 3.13 9.98
CA GLY A 90 0.62 4.33 10.25
C GLY A 90 -0.24 5.54 10.62
N ILE A 91 -1.30 5.81 9.85
CA ILE A 91 -2.20 6.95 10.08
C ILE A 91 -2.96 6.76 11.40
N ILE A 92 -3.41 5.53 11.70
CA ILE A 92 -4.10 5.21 12.96
C ILE A 92 -3.21 5.50 14.18
N SER A 93 -1.94 5.11 14.14
CA SER A 93 -1.00 5.38 15.24
C SER A 93 -0.77 6.87 15.43
N GLU A 94 -0.65 7.63 14.34
CA GLU A 94 -0.48 9.09 14.39
C GLU A 94 -1.70 9.80 14.99
N LEU A 95 -2.92 9.41 14.60
CA LEU A 95 -4.15 9.98 15.16
C LEU A 95 -4.32 9.66 16.64
N ASN A 96 -3.99 8.44 17.08
CA ASN A 96 -4.08 8.07 18.48
C ASN A 96 -3.12 8.93 19.34
N LEU A 97 -1.89 9.16 18.86
CA LEU A 97 -0.92 10.02 19.54
C LEU A 97 -1.40 11.48 19.62
N MET A 98 -1.96 12.03 18.53
CA MET A 98 -2.49 13.39 18.50
C MET A 98 -3.73 13.57 19.39
N SER A 99 -4.65 12.60 19.37
CA SER A 99 -5.86 12.59 20.20
C SER A 99 -5.52 12.48 21.69
N ASN A 100 -4.58 11.62 22.06
CA ASN A 100 -4.12 11.46 23.43
C ASN A 100 -3.35 12.69 23.93
N ALA A 101 -2.54 13.32 23.08
CA ALA A 101 -1.88 14.58 23.41
C ALA A 101 -2.90 15.70 23.65
N ARG A 102 -3.91 15.84 22.77
CA ARG A 102 -4.99 16.83 22.94
C ARG A 102 -5.76 16.62 24.27
N LYS A 103 -6.04 15.38 24.66
CA LYS A 103 -6.71 15.07 25.95
C LYS A 103 -5.86 15.38 27.17
N LYS A 104 -4.53 15.39 27.04
CA LYS A 104 -3.61 15.67 28.15
C LYS A 104 -3.51 17.17 28.46
N ASP A 105 -3.73 18.01 27.46
CA ASP A 105 -3.61 19.47 27.55
C ASP A 105 -4.95 20.18 27.82
N ALA A 106 -6.06 19.45 27.94
CA ALA A 106 -7.42 19.93 28.23
C ALA A 106 -7.85 19.56 29.65
#